data_AF-A0A3M1FZI8-F1
#
_entry.id   AF-A0A3M1FZI8-F1
#
_cell.length_a   1.000
_cell.length_b   1.000
_cell.length_c   1.000
_cell.angle_alpha   90.00
_cell.angle_beta   90.00
_cell.angle_gamma   90.00
#
_symmetry.space_group_name_H-M   'P 1'
#
loop_
_entity.id
_entity.type
_entity.pdbx_description
1 polymer ?
#
loop_
_entity_poly.entity_id
_entity_poly.type
_entity_poly.pdbx_seq_one_letter_code
_entity_poly.pdbx_strand_id
1 'polypeptide(L)' 'MSDRVVIGHGSGGRLSHNLIKDLIGPKIRMAEFLDSAVLDLEGATIAFTTDSYV' A
#
# COMPACT_ATOMS: atom_id res chain seq x y z
N MET A 1 -1.75 18.17 2.38
CA MET A 1 -2.83 17.21 2.71
C MET A 1 -3.79 17.89 3.67
N SER A 2 -5.08 17.56 3.60
CA SER A 2 -6.02 17.92 4.66
C SER A 2 -5.67 17.13 5.92
N ASP A 3 -5.66 17.75 7.10
CA ASP A 3 -5.35 17.09 8.39
C ASP A 3 -6.45 16.11 8.87
N ARG A 4 -7.42 15.79 8.00
CA ARG A 4 -8.58 14.96 8.35
C ARG A 4 -8.68 13.73 7.47
N VAL A 5 -8.85 12.58 8.12
CA VAL A 5 -9.21 11.33 7.46
C VAL A 5 -10.70 11.37 7.10
N VAL A 6 -11.03 11.06 5.84
CA VAL A 6 -12.40 10.97 5.33
C VAL A 6 -12.64 9.56 4.78
N ILE A 7 -13.91 9.19 4.59
CA ILE A 7 -14.28 7.82 4.15
C ILE A 7 -13.64 7.42 2.82
N GLY A 8 -13.41 8.37 1.91
CA GLY A 8 -12.74 8.10 0.63
C GLY A 8 -11.28 7.63 0.78
N HIS A 9 -10.64 7.84 1.92
CA HIS A 9 -9.30 7.30 2.18
C HIS A 9 -9.27 5.79 2.45
N GLY A 10 -10.42 5.16 2.70
CA GLY A 10 -10.54 3.71 2.89
C GLY A 10 -11.38 3.00 1.82
N SER A 11 -11.77 3.70 0.75
CA SER A 11 -12.67 3.16 -0.27
C SER A 11 -11.97 2.42 -1.42
N GLY A 12 -10.63 2.32 -1.40
CA GLY A 12 -9.82 1.73 -2.49
C GLY A 12 -9.67 2.62 -3.74
N GLY A 13 -10.28 3.80 -3.77
CA GLY A 13 -10.27 4.70 -4.93
C GLY A 13 -9.09 5.69 -4.93
N ARG A 14 -9.20 6.74 -5.75
CA ARG A 14 -8.17 7.79 -5.90
C ARG A 14 -7.68 8.38 -4.57
N LEU A 15 -8.58 8.65 -3.63
CA LEU A 15 -8.20 9.20 -2.32
C LEU A 15 -7.41 8.20 -1.47
N SER A 16 -7.77 6.91 -1.52
CA SER A 16 -7.03 5.84 -0.84
C SER A 16 -5.63 5.68 -1.44
N HIS A 17 -5.52 5.66 -2.78
CA HIS A 17 -4.24 5.59 -3.47
C HIS A 17 -3.33 6.78 -3.16
N ASN A 18 -3.87 8.01 -3.18
CA ASN A 18 -3.10 9.20 -2.85
C ASN A 18 -2.62 9.19 -1.39
N LEU A 19 -3.46 8.73 -0.44
CA LEU A 19 -3.03 8.58 0.96
C LEU A 19 -1.85 7.62 1.08
N ILE A 20 -1.93 6.45 0.43
CA ILE A 20 -0.86 5.46 0.47
C ILE A 20 0.42 6.03 -0.18
N LYS A 21 0.31 6.58 -1.38
CA LYS A 21 1.45 7.06 -2.17
C LYS A 21 2.15 8.27 -1.54
N ASP A 22 1.38 9.24 -1.05
CA ASP A 22 1.93 10.54 -0.65
C ASP A 22 2.23 10.62 0.85
N LEU A 23 1.62 9.77 1.70
CA LEU A 23 1.87 9.76 3.15
C LEU A 23 2.56 8.49 3.65
N ILE A 24 2.08 7.31 3.26
CA ILE A 24 2.59 6.03 3.82
C ILE A 24 3.89 5.64 3.13
N GLY A 25 3.88 5.59 1.79
CA GLY A 25 5.00 5.17 0.97
C GLY A 25 6.34 5.83 1.34
N PRO A 26 6.41 7.17 1.48
CA PRO A 26 7.65 7.85 1.86
C PRO A 26 8.14 7.50 3.27
N LYS A 27 7.22 7.25 4.21
CA LYS A 27 7.56 6.97 5.62
C LYS A 27 8.18 5.60 5.82
N ILE A 28 7.77 4.61 5.03
CA ILE A 28 8.31 3.24 5.08
C ILE A 28 9.18 2.90 3.87
N ARG A 29 9.45 3.88 3.00
CA ARG A 29 10.29 3.75 1.79
C ARG A 29 9.81 2.60 0.89
N MET A 30 8.49 2.54 0.64
CA MET A 30 7.93 1.56 -0.29
C MET A 30 8.54 1.72 -1.68
N ALA A 31 9.00 0.61 -2.26
CA ALA A 31 9.52 0.57 -3.61
C ALA A 31 8.41 0.56 -4.67
N GLU A 32 7.32 -0.15 -4.39
CA GLU A 32 6.22 -0.39 -5.34
C GLU A 32 4.86 -0.38 -4.64
N PHE A 33 3.79 -0.15 -5.41
CA PHE A 33 2.40 -0.13 -4.94
C PHE A 33 1.56 -1.16 -5.70
N LEU A 34 2.02 -2.42 -5.64
CA LEU A 34 1.36 -3.57 -6.27
C LEU A 34 0.47 -4.30 -5.27
N ASP A 35 -0.29 -5.30 -5.74
CA ASP A 35 -1.15 -6.15 -4.91
C ASP A 35 -0.37 -7.06 -3.94
N SER A 36 0.95 -7.16 -4.09
CA SER A 36 1.82 -7.97 -3.25
C SER A 36 3.24 -7.40 -3.24
N ALA A 37 3.97 -7.64 -2.16
CA ALA A 37 5.43 -7.49 -2.15
C ALA A 37 6.06 -8.72 -2.79
N VAL A 38 7.01 -8.52 -3.71
CA VAL A 38 7.82 -9.58 -4.31
C VAL A 38 9.16 -9.63 -3.60
N LEU A 39 9.50 -10.80 -3.04
CA LEU A 39 10.69 -11.02 -2.23
C LEU A 39 11.52 -12.14 -2.86
N ASP A 40 12.78 -11.87 -3.18
CA ASP A 40 13.73 -12.89 -3.58
C ASP A 40 14.44 -13.43 -2.33
N LEU A 41 14.21 -14.72 -2.03
CA LEU A 41 14.76 -15.41 -0.87
C LEU A 41 15.39 -16.72 -1.33
N GLU A 42 16.70 -16.85 -1.14
CA GLU A 42 17.56 -18.02 -1.44
C GLU A 42 16.93 -19.10 -2.33
N GLY A 43 16.83 -18.81 -3.63
CA GLY A 43 16.36 -19.76 -4.65
C GLY A 43 14.85 -19.77 -4.91
N ALA A 44 14.09 -18.87 -4.30
CA ALA A 44 12.65 -18.70 -4.51
C ALA A 44 12.27 -17.22 -4.62
N THR A 45 11.22 -16.97 -5.41
CA THR A 45 10.53 -15.69 -5.47
C THR A 45 9.19 -15.84 -4.74
N ILE A 46 8.98 -15.06 -3.68
CA ILE A 46 7.78 -15.11 -2.84
C ILE A 46 6.94 -13.87 -3.09
N ALA A 47 5.64 -14.07 -3.36
CA ALA A 47 4.65 -13.01 -3.30
C ALA A 47 3.99 -13.01 -1.91
N PHE A 48 4.02 -11.87 -1.21
CA PHE A 48 3.42 -11.70 0.11
C PHE A 48 2.40 -10.56 0.11
N THR A 49 1.20 -10.83 0.63
CA THR A 49 0.09 -9.86 0.68
C THR A 49 -0.82 -10.11 1.88
N THR A 50 -1.62 -9.10 2.26
CA THR A 50 -2.60 -9.20 3.34
C THR A 50 -3.77 -8.27 3.07
N ASP A 51 -4.98 -8.78 3.34
CA ASP A 51 -6.19 -8.01 3.51
C ASP A 51 -6.95 -8.58 4.71
N SER A 52 -7.71 -7.77 5.41
CA SER A 52 -8.51 -8.25 6.55
C SER A 52 -9.70 -9.08 6.09
N TYR A 53 -10.41 -8.61 5.05
CA TYR A 53 -11.62 -9.22 4.46
C TYR A 53 -11.76 -8.69 3.02
N VAL A 54 -12.43 -9.45 2.14
CA VAL A 54 -12.68 -9.08 0.73
C VAL A 54 -14.13 -8.67 0.54
#